data_AF-A0A2S6C9T1-F1
#
_entry.id   AF-A0A2S6C9T1-F1
#
_cell.length_a   1.000
_cell.length_b   1.000
_cell.length_c   1.000
_cell.angle_alpha   90.00
_cell.angle_beta   90.00
_cell.angle_gamma   90.00
#
_symmetry.space_group_name_H-M   'P 1'
#
loop_
_entity.id
_entity.type
_entity.pdbx_description
1 polymer ?
#
loop_
_entity_poly.entity_id
_entity_poly.type
_entity_poly.pdbx_seq_one_letter_code
_entity_poly.pdbx_strand_id
1 'polypeptide(L)'
;MSLHKERRKTLNPLFSRTGVEQFQPVMAEELHQVGAKVRRISKNGLVEVNNMIRSMTVDIISQLAFGSSLGLIDESKGSFEAAFLQAFDVAGAAIFGMYYNPIQKFASSLVPLDVLGNLDTGLGELARLQRCAKESHARFIRRNDE
;
A
#
# COMPACT_ATOMS: atom_id res chain seq x y z
N MET A 1 1.96 27.90 6.04
CA MET A 1 0.66 27.57 5.41
C MET A 1 0.71 27.40 3.89
N SER A 2 1.66 28.01 3.16
CA SER A 2 1.75 27.93 1.69
C SER A 2 2.02 26.51 1.14
N LEU A 3 2.97 25.76 1.73
CA LEU A 3 3.38 24.44 1.23
C LEU A 3 2.26 23.39 1.27
N HIS A 4 1.45 23.37 2.33
CA HIS A 4 0.30 22.45 2.41
C HIS A 4 -0.73 22.76 1.31
N LYS A 5 -1.00 24.05 1.07
CA LYS A 5 -1.92 24.51 0.02
C LYS A 5 -1.44 24.08 -1.36
N GLU A 6 -0.15 24.20 -1.62
CA GLU A 6 0.46 23.79 -2.88
C GLU A 6 0.36 22.28 -3.11
N ARG A 7 0.76 21.45 -2.13
CA ARG A 7 0.62 19.98 -2.21
C ARG A 7 -0.82 19.55 -2.43
N ARG A 8 -1.75 20.18 -1.71
CA ARG A 8 -3.18 19.89 -1.85
C ARG A 8 -3.70 20.27 -3.24
N LYS A 9 -3.26 21.39 -3.80
CA LYS A 9 -3.64 21.81 -5.16
C LYS A 9 -3.24 20.74 -6.19
N THR A 10 -2.06 20.13 -6.04
CA THR A 10 -1.58 19.05 -6.93
C THR A 10 -2.39 17.76 -6.79
N LEU A 11 -2.82 17.40 -5.57
CA LEU A 11 -3.54 16.15 -5.32
C LEU A 11 -5.05 16.23 -5.55
N ASN A 12 -5.66 17.42 -5.40
CA ASN A 12 -7.10 17.62 -5.50
C ASN A 12 -7.76 17.02 -6.78
N PRO A 13 -7.16 17.07 -7.98
CA PRO A 13 -7.75 16.48 -9.18
C PRO A 13 -8.06 14.98 -9.04
N LEU A 14 -7.23 14.23 -8.29
CA LEU A 14 -7.45 12.80 -8.02
C LEU A 14 -8.72 12.53 -7.21
N PHE A 15 -9.16 13.52 -6.43
CA PHE A 15 -10.36 13.46 -5.58
C PHE A 15 -11.54 14.25 -6.18
N SER A 16 -11.41 14.70 -7.43
CA SER A 16 -12.54 15.28 -8.17
C SER A 16 -13.50 14.18 -8.61
N ARG A 17 -14.75 14.54 -8.96
CA ARG A 17 -15.72 13.59 -9.50
C ARG A 17 -15.16 12.79 -10.68
N THR A 18 -14.54 13.47 -11.64
CA THR A 18 -13.93 12.84 -12.81
C THR A 18 -12.77 11.93 -12.42
N GLY A 19 -11.95 12.32 -11.43
CA GLY A 19 -10.87 11.46 -10.91
C GLY A 19 -11.40 10.18 -10.27
N VAL A 20 -12.49 10.27 -9.50
CA VAL A 20 -13.14 9.10 -8.89
C VAL A 20 -13.79 8.20 -9.95
N GLU A 21 -14.48 8.77 -10.94
CA GLU A 21 -15.09 8.03 -12.05
C GLU A 21 -14.03 7.26 -12.87
N GLN A 22 -12.86 7.84 -13.09
CA GLN A 22 -11.73 7.17 -13.75
C GLN A 22 -11.18 5.99 -12.94
N PHE A 23 -11.34 6.00 -11.63
CA PHE A 23 -10.82 4.98 -10.73
C PHE A 23 -11.81 3.83 -10.46
N GLN A 24 -13.10 4.03 -10.71
CA GLN A 24 -14.12 3.01 -10.52
C GLN A 24 -13.79 1.64 -11.17
N PRO A 25 -13.22 1.56 -12.40
CA PRO A 25 -12.84 0.28 -12.99
C PRO A 25 -11.78 -0.48 -12.18
N VAL A 26 -10.83 0.23 -11.58
CA VAL A 26 -9.79 -0.37 -10.73
C VAL A 26 -10.40 -0.99 -9.49
N MET A 27 -11.29 -0.26 -8.81
CA MET A 27 -12.01 -0.79 -7.65
C MET A 27 -12.84 -2.03 -8.01
N ALA A 28 -13.51 -2.01 -9.16
CA ALA A 28 -14.34 -3.11 -9.63
C ALA A 28 -13.52 -4.38 -9.89
N GLU A 29 -12.32 -4.25 -10.46
CA GLU A 29 -11.41 -5.37 -10.70
C GLU A 29 -10.95 -6.02 -9.38
N GLU A 30 -10.50 -5.21 -8.42
CA GLU A 30 -10.07 -5.72 -7.10
C GLU A 30 -11.25 -6.37 -6.34
N LEU A 31 -12.46 -5.81 -6.44
CA LEU A 31 -13.69 -6.41 -5.91
C LEU A 31 -14.01 -7.76 -6.55
N HIS A 32 -13.82 -7.89 -7.87
CA HIS A 32 -14.00 -9.16 -8.56
C HIS A 32 -13.00 -10.21 -8.09
N GLN A 33 -11.73 -9.85 -7.91
CA GLN A 33 -10.69 -10.75 -7.39
C GLN A 33 -11.01 -11.23 -5.97
N VAL A 34 -11.38 -10.31 -5.07
CA VAL A 34 -11.84 -10.65 -3.72
C VAL A 34 -13.06 -11.58 -3.78
N GLY A 35 -14.07 -11.24 -4.57
CA GLY A 35 -15.28 -12.06 -4.71
C GLY A 35 -14.98 -13.48 -5.23
N ALA A 36 -14.07 -13.61 -6.20
CA ALA A 36 -13.62 -14.90 -6.72
C ALA A 36 -12.88 -15.71 -5.65
N LYS A 37 -11.97 -15.07 -4.90
CA LYS A 37 -11.23 -15.73 -3.82
C LYS A 37 -12.14 -16.15 -2.68
N VAL A 38 -13.07 -15.28 -2.22
CA VAL A 38 -14.06 -15.60 -1.18
C VAL A 38 -14.89 -16.83 -1.57
N ARG A 39 -15.42 -16.88 -2.80
CA ARG A 39 -16.18 -18.06 -3.31
C ARG A 39 -15.36 -19.35 -3.29
N ARG A 40 -14.04 -19.26 -3.44
CA ARG A 40 -13.12 -20.41 -3.43
C ARG A 40 -12.83 -20.87 -2.00
N ILE A 41 -12.47 -19.95 -1.11
CA ILE A 41 -12.00 -20.29 0.24
C ILE A 41 -13.14 -20.55 1.22
N SER A 42 -14.33 -19.97 1.02
CA SER A 42 -15.50 -20.20 1.87
C SER A 42 -15.98 -21.65 1.86
N LYS A 43 -15.63 -22.42 0.83
CA LYS A 43 -15.86 -23.87 0.75
C LYS A 43 -15.08 -24.65 1.83
N ASN A 44 -13.99 -24.07 2.34
CA ASN A 44 -13.08 -24.70 3.27
C ASN A 44 -13.21 -24.18 4.72
N GLY A 45 -14.11 -23.21 4.96
CA GLY A 45 -14.33 -22.66 6.30
C GLY A 45 -14.70 -21.17 6.32
N LEU A 46 -14.56 -20.56 7.49
CA LEU A 46 -14.82 -19.14 7.70
C LEU A 46 -13.77 -18.27 6.99
N VAL A 47 -14.22 -17.11 6.51
CA VAL A 47 -13.36 -16.11 5.88
C VAL A 47 -13.05 -15.00 6.86
N GLU A 48 -11.76 -14.73 7.06
CA GLU A 48 -11.30 -13.59 7.85
C GLU A 48 -11.49 -12.31 7.01
N VAL A 49 -12.37 -11.42 7.47
CA VAL A 49 -12.84 -10.24 6.72
C VAL A 49 -11.92 -9.04 6.90
N ASN A 50 -11.21 -8.93 8.02
CA ASN A 50 -10.37 -7.77 8.32
C ASN A 50 -9.18 -7.69 7.35
N ASN A 51 -8.40 -8.76 7.23
CA ASN A 51 -7.28 -8.88 6.32
C ASN A 51 -7.75 -8.91 4.86
N MET A 52 -8.96 -9.41 4.57
CA MET A 52 -9.57 -9.26 3.24
C MET A 52 -9.72 -7.80 2.84
N ILE A 53 -10.36 -6.98 3.69
CA ILE A 53 -10.58 -5.56 3.41
C ILE A 53 -9.25 -4.82 3.36
N ARG A 54 -8.31 -5.12 4.28
CA ARG A 54 -6.99 -4.48 4.31
C ARG A 54 -6.18 -4.79 3.05
N SER A 55 -6.13 -6.05 2.62
CA SER A 55 -5.44 -6.46 1.38
C SER A 55 -6.00 -5.72 0.17
N MET A 56 -7.34 -5.74 0.01
CA MET A 56 -8.02 -5.04 -1.07
C MET A 56 -7.75 -3.53 -1.06
N THR A 57 -7.79 -2.91 0.12
CA THR A 57 -7.56 -1.46 0.26
C THR A 57 -6.13 -1.08 -0.13
N VAL A 58 -5.14 -1.88 0.27
CA VAL A 58 -3.74 -1.64 -0.10
C VAL A 58 -3.52 -1.80 -1.61
N ASP A 59 -4.11 -2.81 -2.23
CA ASP A 59 -4.02 -3.02 -3.68
C ASP A 59 -4.69 -1.86 -4.46
N ILE A 60 -5.89 -1.45 -4.05
CA ILE A 60 -6.61 -0.29 -4.60
C ILE A 60 -5.77 0.99 -4.45
N ILE A 61 -5.27 1.30 -3.25
CA ILE A 61 -4.51 2.53 -3.00
C ILE A 61 -3.16 2.52 -3.73
N SER A 62 -2.47 1.38 -3.81
CA SER A 62 -1.21 1.27 -4.53
C SER A 62 -1.40 1.44 -6.04
N GLN A 63 -2.48 0.91 -6.61
CA GLN A 63 -2.87 1.21 -7.98
C GLN A 63 -3.17 2.71 -8.18
N LEU A 64 -3.92 3.33 -7.28
CA LEU A 64 -4.24 4.76 -7.38
C LEU A 64 -2.98 5.64 -7.26
N ALA A 65 -2.09 5.34 -6.33
CA ALA A 65 -0.93 6.17 -6.00
C ALA A 65 0.25 5.95 -6.96
N PHE A 66 0.47 4.71 -7.42
CA PHE A 66 1.67 4.32 -8.15
C PHE A 66 1.38 3.69 -9.52
N GLY A 67 0.12 3.42 -9.84
CA GLY A 67 -0.27 2.70 -11.06
C GLY A 67 0.14 1.23 -11.03
N SER A 68 0.31 0.64 -9.84
CA SER A 68 0.74 -0.77 -9.69
C SER A 68 0.14 -1.37 -8.42
N SER A 69 -0.42 -2.57 -8.55
CA SER A 69 -0.94 -3.34 -7.41
C SER A 69 0.19 -4.10 -6.71
N LEU A 70 0.06 -4.29 -5.40
CA LEU A 70 0.96 -5.14 -4.62
C LEU A 70 0.49 -6.61 -4.61
N GLY A 71 -0.74 -6.90 -5.03
CA GLY A 71 -1.27 -8.25 -5.16
C GLY A 71 -1.44 -8.96 -3.81
N LEU A 72 -1.74 -8.21 -2.74
CA LEU A 72 -1.98 -8.78 -1.41
C LEU A 72 -3.21 -9.67 -1.41
N ILE A 73 -4.22 -9.36 -2.23
CA ILE A 73 -5.43 -10.18 -2.37
C ILE A 73 -5.08 -11.62 -2.73
N ASP A 74 -4.03 -11.90 -3.49
CA ASP A 74 -3.68 -13.26 -3.95
C ASP A 74 -2.39 -13.84 -3.31
N GLU A 75 -1.78 -13.11 -2.38
CA GLU A 75 -0.52 -13.52 -1.74
C GLU A 75 -0.63 -14.89 -1.05
N SER A 76 -1.65 -15.08 -0.21
CA SER A 76 -1.99 -16.39 0.36
C SER A 76 -3.05 -17.11 -0.47
N LYS A 77 -2.85 -18.41 -0.74
CA LYS A 77 -3.85 -19.22 -1.45
C LYS A 77 -5.08 -19.51 -0.60
N GLY A 78 -4.97 -19.65 0.72
CA GLY A 78 -6.05 -20.16 1.57
C GLY A 78 -6.74 -19.11 2.44
N SER A 79 -6.12 -17.94 2.59
CA SER A 79 -6.55 -16.87 3.51
C SER A 79 -6.22 -15.51 2.90
N PHE A 80 -6.57 -14.42 3.58
CA PHE A 80 -6.15 -13.07 3.22
C PHE A 80 -4.93 -12.60 4.03
N GLU A 81 -4.14 -13.53 4.59
CA GLU A 81 -2.87 -13.20 5.21
C GLU A 81 -1.88 -12.69 4.16
N ALA A 82 -1.20 -11.60 4.50
CA ALA A 82 -0.19 -10.97 3.66
C ALA A 82 0.92 -10.40 4.54
N ALA A 83 2.18 -10.62 4.15
CA ALA A 83 3.36 -10.17 4.87
C ALA A 83 3.40 -8.63 5.00
N PHE A 84 2.89 -7.93 3.99
CA PHE A 84 2.72 -6.48 4.05
C PHE A 84 1.83 -6.05 5.22
N LEU A 85 0.71 -6.75 5.49
CA LEU A 85 -0.22 -6.36 6.54
C LEU A 85 0.41 -6.47 7.93
N GLN A 86 1.22 -7.52 8.14
CA GLN A 86 1.98 -7.73 9.37
C GLN A 86 3.03 -6.62 9.54
N ALA A 87 3.78 -6.32 8.48
CA ALA A 87 4.78 -5.25 8.49
C ALA A 87 4.15 -3.88 8.75
N PHE A 88 2.99 -3.63 8.16
CA PHE A 88 2.24 -2.39 8.33
C PHE A 88 1.75 -2.24 9.77
N ASP A 89 1.29 -3.31 10.43
CA ASP A 89 0.90 -3.28 11.85
C ASP A 89 2.09 -2.96 12.76
N VAL A 90 3.24 -3.57 12.52
CA VAL A 90 4.49 -3.30 13.26
C VAL A 90 4.93 -1.85 13.05
N ALA A 91 4.94 -1.37 11.79
CA ALA A 91 5.30 0.00 11.47
C ALA A 91 4.35 1.01 12.12
N GLY A 92 3.03 0.75 12.07
CA GLY A 92 2.01 1.59 12.68
C GLY A 92 2.19 1.72 14.19
N ALA A 93 2.42 0.60 14.88
CA ALA A 93 2.70 0.60 16.32
C ALA A 93 4.00 1.34 16.66
N ALA A 94 5.03 1.20 15.82
CA ALA A 94 6.33 1.85 16.02
C ALA A 94 6.25 3.39 15.89
N ILE A 95 5.40 3.92 15.00
CA ILE A 95 5.20 5.37 14.83
C ILE A 95 4.76 6.03 16.14
N PHE A 96 3.88 5.38 16.90
CA PHE A 96 3.42 5.90 18.19
C PHE A 96 4.57 5.99 19.20
N GLY A 97 5.42 4.95 19.29
CA GLY A 97 6.60 4.96 20.17
C GLY A 97 7.65 6.02 19.76
N MET A 98 7.88 6.19 18.46
CA MET A 98 8.80 7.20 17.93
C MET A 98 8.34 8.64 18.19
N TYR A 99 7.04 8.87 18.38
CA TYR A 99 6.52 10.20 18.69
C TYR A 99 6.98 10.69 20.07
N TYR A 100 7.11 9.79 21.05
CA TYR A 100 7.44 10.14 22.43
C TYR A 100 8.92 9.97 22.79
N ASN A 101 9.69 9.20 22.00
CA ASN A 101 11.10 8.96 22.28
C ASN A 101 12.03 9.53 21.17
N PRO A 102 12.71 10.67 21.42
CA PRO A 102 13.58 11.30 20.42
C PRO A 102 14.83 10.46 20.09
N ILE A 103 15.31 9.61 21.01
CA ILE A 103 16.45 8.73 20.76
C ILE A 103 16.05 7.63 19.77
N GLN A 104 14.85 7.06 19.94
CA GLN A 104 14.32 6.06 19.02
C GLN A 104 14.07 6.64 17.62
N LYS A 105 13.56 7.87 17.54
CA LYS A 105 13.38 8.59 16.27
C LYS A 105 14.70 8.86 15.55
N PHE A 106 15.74 9.18 16.30
CA PHE A 106 17.08 9.37 15.73
C PHE A 106 17.66 8.04 15.24
N ALA A 107 17.56 6.97 16.04
CA ALA A 107 18.03 5.64 15.66
C ALA A 107 17.31 5.10 14.41
N SER A 108 16.00 5.30 14.28
CA SER A 108 15.23 4.85 13.10
C SER A 108 15.53 5.65 11.83
N SER A 109 15.95 6.92 11.94
CA SER A 109 16.37 7.71 10.78
C SER A 109 17.70 7.26 10.15
N LEU A 110 18.47 6.45 10.87
CA LEU A 110 19.78 5.97 10.43
C LEU A 110 19.73 4.63 9.70
N VAL A 111 18.58 3.93 9.70
CA VAL A 111 18.48 2.60 9.09
C VAL A 111 17.77 2.68 7.74
N PRO A 112 18.48 2.48 6.61
CA PRO A 112 17.86 2.42 5.30
C PRO A 112 16.96 1.18 5.20
N LEU A 113 15.73 1.37 4.74
CA LEU A 113 14.75 0.29 4.52
C LEU A 113 15.30 -0.83 3.60
N ASP A 114 16.22 -0.49 2.69
CA ASP A 114 16.85 -1.44 1.76
C ASP A 114 17.78 -2.45 2.48
N VAL A 115 18.38 -2.09 3.62
CA VAL A 115 19.20 -3.01 4.44
C VAL A 115 18.33 -3.91 5.32
N LEU A 116 17.18 -3.40 5.74
CA LEU A 116 16.18 -4.10 6.56
C LEU A 116 15.34 -5.11 5.77
N GLY A 117 15.18 -4.93 4.46
CA GLY A 117 14.43 -5.86 3.60
C GLY A 117 15.01 -7.28 3.50
N ASN A 118 16.27 -7.48 3.92
CA ASN A 118 16.92 -8.80 3.98
C ASN A 118 16.73 -9.53 5.31
N LEU A 119 16.14 -8.90 6.33
CA LEU A 119 16.00 -9.44 7.68
C LEU A 119 14.62 -10.03 7.99
N ASP A 120 13.57 -9.66 7.26
CA ASP A 120 12.20 -10.17 7.45
C ASP A 120 11.35 -10.01 6.18
N THR A 121 10.50 -10.99 5.87
CA THR A 121 9.55 -11.00 4.75
C THR A 121 8.63 -9.78 4.79
N GLY A 122 8.19 -9.36 5.98
CA GLY A 122 7.34 -8.19 6.14
C GLY A 122 8.03 -6.88 5.72
N LEU A 123 9.30 -6.70 6.10
CA LEU A 123 10.08 -5.51 5.73
C LEU A 123 10.41 -5.50 4.22
N GLY A 124 10.55 -6.67 3.61
CA GLY A 124 10.66 -6.83 2.16
C GLY A 124 9.46 -6.24 1.39
N GLU A 125 8.24 -6.44 1.89
CA GLU A 125 7.03 -5.88 1.25
C GLU A 125 6.92 -4.36 1.42
N LEU A 126 7.39 -3.79 2.53
CA LEU A 126 7.50 -2.33 2.67
C LEU A 126 8.54 -1.76 1.69
N ALA A 127 9.66 -2.44 1.49
CA ALA A 127 10.65 -2.07 0.48
C ALA A 127 10.08 -2.20 -0.95
N ARG A 128 9.22 -3.17 -1.21
CA ARG A 128 8.49 -3.31 -2.48
C ARG A 128 7.55 -2.12 -2.73
N LEU A 129 6.78 -1.68 -1.74
CA LEU A 129 5.98 -0.46 -1.83
C LEU A 129 6.85 0.77 -2.14
N GLN A 130 7.98 0.91 -1.46
CA GLN A 130 8.92 2.00 -1.72
C GLN A 130 9.50 1.93 -3.15
N ARG A 131 9.75 0.72 -3.67
CA ARG A 131 10.19 0.51 -5.06
C ARG A 131 9.12 0.91 -6.06
N CYS A 132 7.86 0.51 -5.86
CA CYS A 132 6.73 0.96 -6.69
C CYS A 132 6.64 2.50 -6.73
N ALA A 133 6.84 3.17 -5.59
CA ALA A 133 6.87 4.63 -5.53
C ALA A 133 8.04 5.23 -6.32
N LYS A 134 9.26 4.70 -6.16
CA LYS A 134 10.46 5.13 -6.90
C LYS A 134 10.27 4.94 -8.42
N GLU A 135 9.73 3.80 -8.83
CA GLU A 135 9.47 3.49 -10.24
C GLU A 135 8.37 4.36 -10.85
N SER A 136 7.28 4.61 -10.10
CA SER A 136 6.22 5.53 -10.52
C SER A 136 6.77 6.94 -10.77
N HIS A 137 7.62 7.42 -9.87
CA HIS A 137 8.29 8.71 -10.04
C HIS A 137 9.19 8.72 -11.28
N ALA A 138 9.98 7.67 -11.51
CA ALA A 138 10.82 7.56 -12.70
C ALA A 138 9.99 7.56 -14.01
N ARG A 139 8.83 6.88 -14.03
CA ARG A 139 7.89 6.92 -15.16
C ARG A 139 7.34 8.32 -15.41
N PHE A 140 6.99 9.04 -14.33
CA PHE A 140 6.50 10.41 -14.42
C PHE A 140 7.54 11.37 -15.02
N ILE A 141 8.80 11.28 -14.61
CA ILE A 141 9.87 12.12 -15.17
C ILE A 141 10.05 11.85 -16.67
N ARG A 142 10.17 10.57 -17.08
CA ARG A 142 10.30 10.21 -18.50
C ARG A 142 9.18 10.76 -19.39
N ARG A 143 7.93 10.76 -18.89
CA ARG A 143 6.78 11.26 -19.64
C ARG A 143 6.76 12.79 -19.82
N ASN A 144 7.45 13.54 -18.96
CA ASN A 144 7.51 15.01 -19.05
C ASN A 144 8.76 15.52 -19.77
N ASP A 145 9.71 14.64 -20.10
CA ASP A 145 10.91 14.94 -20.90
C ASP A 145 10.70 14.68 -22.41
N GLU A 146 9.54 14.12 -22.81
CA GLU A 146 9.05 13.94 -24.19
C GLU A 146 8.00 15.00 -24.56
#